data_AF-A0A8J2HK92-F1
#
_entry.id   AF-A0A8J2HK92-F1
#
_cell.length_a   1.000
_cell.length_b   1.000
_cell.length_c   1.000
_cell.angle_alpha   90.00
_cell.angle_beta   90.00
_cell.angle_gamma   90.00
#
_symmetry.space_group_name_H-M   'P 1'
#
loop_
_entity.id
_entity.type
_entity.pdbx_description
1 polymer ?
#
loop_
_entity_poly.entity_id
_entity_poly.type
_entity_poly.pdbx_seq_one_letter_code
_entity_poly.pdbx_strand_id
1 'polypeptide(L)'
;MNARVGQLNPWPPDLFSGYLLNDTALTTDDFICKRGRRIMEFMVDSDFVLLNGRTKNDSPAQPTYFNTGTSIIDLVWADISSLHLIADLEVILEPSLSDHYPICLSILTESANHYMPNAHKKTAISSLKSNGLTMLRKNTKDAYLLTRTCRILRILTQTNCTS
;
A
#
# COMPACT_ATOMS: atom_id res chain seq x y z
N MET A 1 8.24 -18.06 8.90
CA MET A 1 8.92 -16.87 8.35
C MET A 1 7.89 -15.87 7.84
N ASN A 2 8.02 -14.60 8.22
CA ASN A 2 7.15 -13.52 7.76
C ASN A 2 7.45 -13.16 6.30
N ALA A 3 6.50 -12.50 5.64
CA ALA A 3 6.72 -12.00 4.28
C ALA A 3 7.68 -10.80 4.34
N ARG A 4 8.75 -10.85 3.55
CA ARG A 4 9.71 -9.77 3.36
C ARG A 4 9.87 -9.57 1.86
N VAL A 5 9.62 -8.35 1.40
CA VAL A 5 9.46 -8.02 -0.02
C VAL A 5 10.66 -7.31 -0.62
N GLY A 6 11.64 -6.89 0.18
CA GLY A 6 12.85 -6.24 -0.32
C GLY A 6 12.56 -5.02 -1.19
N GLN A 7 13.39 -4.85 -2.21
CA GLN A 7 13.29 -3.80 -3.23
C GLN A 7 12.34 -4.15 -4.39
N LEU A 8 11.33 -5.00 -4.18
CA LEU A 8 10.38 -5.35 -5.25
C LEU A 8 9.53 -4.12 -5.62
N ASN A 9 9.72 -3.62 -6.85
CA ASN A 9 8.99 -2.48 -7.40
C ASN A 9 8.37 -2.82 -8.77
N PRO A 10 7.22 -3.52 -8.83
CA PRO A 10 6.63 -4.01 -10.09
C PRO A 10 5.85 -2.94 -10.87
N TRP A 11 5.66 -1.75 -10.30
CA TRP A 11 4.79 -0.72 -10.86
C TRP A 11 5.56 0.27 -11.75
N PRO A 12 4.99 0.73 -12.88
CA PRO A 12 5.65 1.71 -13.74
C PRO A 12 5.67 3.11 -13.05
N PRO A 13 6.72 3.91 -13.25
CA PRO A 13 6.84 5.24 -12.62
C PRO A 13 5.68 6.19 -12.89
N ASP A 14 5.14 6.17 -14.10
CA ASP A 14 4.02 7.02 -14.53
C ASP A 14 2.75 6.82 -13.68
N LEU A 15 2.60 5.66 -13.03
CA LEU A 15 1.49 5.38 -12.11
C LEU A 15 1.44 6.38 -10.95
N PHE A 16 2.60 6.88 -10.52
CA PHE A 16 2.74 7.74 -9.33
C PHE A 16 2.76 9.23 -9.66
N SER A 17 2.78 9.58 -10.95
CA SER A 17 2.87 10.96 -11.41
C SER A 17 1.69 11.80 -10.92
N GLY A 18 1.99 12.87 -10.19
CA GLY A 18 0.99 13.79 -9.63
C GLY A 18 0.46 13.40 -8.25
N TYR A 19 0.97 12.33 -7.63
CA TYR A 19 0.66 11.96 -6.25
C TYR A 19 1.78 12.35 -5.28
N LEU A 20 1.48 12.29 -3.98
CA LEU A 20 2.46 12.47 -2.89
C LEU A 20 3.25 11.17 -2.60
N LEU A 21 3.58 10.42 -3.65
CA LEU A 21 4.22 9.11 -3.58
C LEU A 21 5.45 9.06 -4.50
N ASN A 22 6.52 8.46 -4.00
CA ASN A 22 7.70 8.12 -4.80
C ASN A 22 7.39 6.95 -5.74
N ASP A 23 7.87 7.04 -6.97
CA ASP A 23 7.77 6.00 -8.00
C ASP A 23 8.58 4.74 -7.65
N THR A 24 9.65 4.92 -6.90
CA THR A 24 10.50 3.87 -6.37
C THR A 24 10.30 3.76 -4.87
N ALA A 25 9.96 2.57 -4.41
CA ALA A 25 9.97 2.25 -2.98
C ALA A 25 11.43 2.02 -2.54
N LEU A 26 11.91 2.82 -1.60
CA LEU A 26 13.21 2.59 -0.97
C LEU A 26 13.00 1.83 0.34
N THR A 27 13.84 0.84 0.64
CA THR A 27 13.78 0.07 1.90
C THR A 27 15.17 -0.12 2.51
N THR A 28 15.21 -0.28 3.83
CA THR A 28 16.40 -0.68 4.60
C THR A 28 16.54 -2.21 4.73
N ASP A 29 15.53 -2.97 4.30
CA ASP A 29 15.50 -4.43 4.34
C ASP A 29 15.48 -4.97 2.91
N ASP A 30 16.65 -5.39 2.39
CA ASP A 30 16.80 -5.89 1.02
C ASP A 30 16.40 -7.37 0.84
N PHE A 31 16.02 -8.06 1.92
CA PHE A 31 15.77 -9.49 1.87
C PHE A 31 14.40 -9.81 1.25
N ILE A 32 14.41 -10.65 0.20
CA ILE A 32 13.20 -11.13 -0.47
C ILE A 32 13.00 -12.60 -0.19
N CYS A 33 11.91 -12.96 0.49
CA CYS A 33 11.57 -14.37 0.74
C CYS A 33 10.53 -14.90 -0.27
N LYS A 34 10.41 -16.22 -0.41
CA LYS A 34 9.41 -16.86 -1.29
C LYS A 34 7.97 -16.42 -0.98
N ARG A 35 7.67 -16.19 0.30
CA ARG A 35 6.37 -15.68 0.75
C ARG A 35 6.17 -14.21 0.32
N GLY A 36 7.22 -13.40 0.37
CA GLY A 36 7.24 -12.00 -0.08
C GLY A 36 6.96 -11.85 -1.58
N ARG A 37 7.56 -12.69 -2.43
CA ARG A 37 7.27 -12.70 -3.88
C ARG A 37 5.80 -13.02 -4.15
N ARG A 38 5.29 -14.10 -3.55
CA ARG A 38 3.89 -14.52 -3.74
C ARG A 38 2.87 -13.47 -3.32
N ILE A 39 3.11 -12.77 -2.20
CA ILE A 39 2.18 -11.72 -1.77
C ILE A 39 2.29 -10.49 -2.67
N MET A 40 3.49 -10.14 -3.14
CA MET A 40 3.66 -9.05 -4.11
C MET A 40 2.92 -9.37 -5.41
N GLU A 41 3.11 -10.57 -5.98
CA GLU A 41 2.39 -11.04 -7.17
C GLU A 41 0.88 -10.93 -6.99
N PHE A 42 0.34 -11.48 -5.90
CA PHE A 42 -1.09 -11.44 -5.59
C PHE A 42 -1.64 -10.00 -5.46
N MET A 43 -0.90 -9.10 -4.80
CA MET A 43 -1.33 -7.71 -4.63
C MET A 43 -1.27 -6.94 -5.95
N VAL A 44 -0.26 -7.19 -6.79
CA VAL A 44 -0.16 -6.60 -8.13
C VAL A 44 -1.33 -7.06 -9.00
N ASP A 45 -1.65 -8.34 -9.00
CA ASP A 45 -2.79 -8.90 -9.75
C ASP A 45 -4.13 -8.32 -9.26
N SER A 46 -4.17 -7.87 -8.00
CA SER A 46 -5.33 -7.25 -7.36
C SER A 46 -5.35 -5.72 -7.47
N ASP A 47 -4.45 -5.11 -8.26
CA ASP A 47 -4.32 -3.66 -8.42
C ASP A 47 -4.04 -2.91 -7.07
N PHE A 48 -3.25 -3.53 -6.18
CA PHE A 48 -2.76 -2.95 -4.92
C PHE A 48 -1.27 -2.60 -4.94
N VAL A 49 -0.95 -1.39 -4.50
CA VAL A 49 0.39 -0.84 -4.42
C VAL A 49 0.90 -0.88 -2.98
N LEU A 50 2.13 -1.36 -2.79
CA LEU A 50 2.85 -1.28 -1.52
C LEU A 50 3.24 0.17 -1.24
N LEU A 51 2.82 0.71 -0.10
CA LEU A 51 3.11 2.09 0.32
C LEU A 51 4.43 2.25 1.08
N ASN A 52 4.91 1.19 1.74
CA ASN A 52 6.17 1.25 2.48
C ASN A 52 7.30 1.73 1.57
N GLY A 53 8.10 2.69 2.03
CA GLY A 53 9.19 3.21 1.22
C GLY A 53 8.80 4.27 0.20
N ARG A 54 7.51 4.62 0.07
CA ARG A 54 7.02 5.53 -0.99
C ARG A 54 6.57 6.89 -0.50
N THR A 55 6.27 7.05 0.78
CA THR A 55 5.83 8.33 1.32
C THR A 55 7.03 9.12 1.84
N LYS A 56 6.82 10.40 2.13
CA LYS A 56 7.89 11.29 2.59
C LYS A 56 8.52 10.81 3.90
N ASN A 57 7.70 10.40 4.88
CA ASN A 57 8.19 10.04 6.21
C ASN A 57 8.45 8.54 6.40
N ASP A 58 8.27 7.72 5.36
CA ASP A 58 8.65 6.30 5.36
C ASP A 58 9.58 5.97 4.17
N SER A 59 10.37 6.93 3.67
CA SER A 59 11.35 6.70 2.60
C SER A 59 12.78 7.05 3.06
N PRO A 60 13.69 6.07 3.22
CA PRO A 60 13.48 4.64 3.03
C PRO A 60 12.57 4.04 4.11
N ALA A 61 11.93 2.91 3.78
CA ALA A 61 11.03 2.18 4.66
C ALA A 61 11.71 1.82 5.98
N GLN A 62 11.03 2.12 7.08
CA GLN A 62 11.55 1.88 8.42
C GLN A 62 11.18 0.48 8.93
N PRO A 63 12.03 -0.15 9.76
CA PRO A 63 11.70 -1.40 10.43
C PRO A 63 10.38 -1.30 11.20
N THR A 64 9.49 -2.25 10.99
CA THR A 64 8.20 -2.34 11.70
C THR A 64 8.23 -3.37 12.83
N TYR A 65 9.32 -4.12 12.93
CA TYR A 65 9.52 -5.18 13.91
C TYR A 65 10.94 -5.13 14.49
N PHE A 66 11.04 -5.22 15.81
CA PHE A 66 12.29 -5.24 16.56
C PHE A 66 12.28 -6.38 17.58
N ASN A 67 13.08 -7.41 17.31
CA ASN A 67 13.37 -8.50 18.25
C ASN A 67 14.86 -8.90 18.15
N THR A 68 15.18 -10.12 17.72
CA THR A 68 16.57 -10.58 17.46
C THR A 68 17.19 -9.95 16.20
N GLY A 69 16.73 -8.76 15.82
CA GLY A 69 17.04 -8.04 14.58
C GLY A 69 15.89 -7.12 14.19
N THR A 70 16.13 -6.27 13.18
CA THR A 70 15.14 -5.37 12.58
C THR A 70 14.61 -5.95 11.27
N SER A 71 13.30 -5.87 11.04
CA SER A 71 12.71 -6.27 9.76
C SER A 71 11.47 -5.47 9.42
N ILE A 72 11.16 -5.38 8.13
CA ILE A 72 9.92 -4.76 7.63
C ILE A 72 8.95 -5.88 7.28
N ILE A 73 7.99 -6.14 8.17
CA ILE A 73 7.05 -7.27 8.04
C ILE A 73 5.59 -6.85 8.14
N ASP A 74 5.30 -5.65 8.64
CA ASP A 74 3.99 -5.02 8.52
C ASP A 74 3.96 -4.19 7.22
N LEU A 75 3.44 -4.83 6.18
CA LEU A 75 3.30 -4.22 4.85
C LEU A 75 1.96 -3.50 4.72
N VAL A 76 1.98 -2.28 4.21
CA VAL A 76 0.80 -1.43 3.99
C VAL A 76 0.52 -1.30 2.50
N TRP A 77 -0.70 -1.65 2.11
CA TRP A 77 -1.13 -1.65 0.71
C TRP A 77 -2.31 -0.71 0.50
N ALA A 78 -2.33 -0.04 -0.65
CA ALA A 78 -3.46 0.77 -1.10
C ALA A 78 -3.88 0.36 -2.52
N ASP A 79 -5.19 0.36 -2.78
CA ASP A 79 -5.73 0.18 -4.12
C ASP A 79 -5.28 1.35 -5.01
N ILE A 80 -4.93 1.08 -6.28
CA ILE A 80 -4.49 2.11 -7.24
C ILE A 80 -5.46 3.29 -7.32
N SER A 81 -6.77 3.03 -7.26
CA SER A 81 -7.78 4.08 -7.33
C SER A 81 -7.74 5.04 -6.13
N SER A 82 -7.13 4.63 -5.02
CA SER A 82 -7.04 5.41 -3.78
C SER A 82 -5.69 6.12 -3.57
N LEU A 83 -4.73 5.99 -4.50
CA LEU A 83 -3.39 6.58 -4.32
C LEU A 83 -3.41 8.10 -4.15
N HIS A 84 -4.34 8.78 -4.84
CA HIS A 84 -4.52 10.23 -4.72
C HIS A 84 -4.93 10.69 -3.32
N LEU A 85 -5.44 9.79 -2.48
CA LEU A 85 -5.82 10.09 -1.09
C LEU A 85 -4.67 9.87 -0.11
N ILE A 86 -3.57 9.21 -0.52
CA ILE A 86 -2.46 8.92 0.38
C ILE A 86 -1.65 10.20 0.58
N ALA A 87 -1.62 10.69 1.82
CA ALA A 87 -0.84 11.87 2.18
C ALA A 87 0.56 11.46 2.66
N ASP A 88 0.62 10.50 3.58
CA ASP A 88 1.89 10.08 4.18
C ASP A 88 1.75 8.75 4.93
N LEU A 89 2.88 8.10 5.17
CA LEU A 89 3.03 6.89 6.00
C LEU A 89 4.24 7.13 6.89
N GLU A 90 4.14 6.74 8.16
CA GLU A 90 5.19 6.88 9.15
C GLU A 90 5.19 5.65 10.08
N VAL A 91 6.38 5.17 10.43
CA VAL A 91 6.56 4.20 11.52
C VAL A 91 6.92 4.96 12.79
N ILE A 92 6.10 4.81 13.83
CA ILE A 92 6.32 5.47 15.12
C ILE A 92 7.36 4.68 15.91
N LEU A 93 8.62 5.11 15.86
CA LEU A 93 9.77 4.45 16.51
C LEU A 93 9.86 4.73 18.02
N GLU A 94 8.71 4.78 18.69
CA GLU A 94 8.64 4.92 20.14
C GLU A 94 8.60 3.54 20.81
N PRO A 95 9.26 3.37 21.97
CA PRO A 95 9.17 2.14 22.73
C PRO A 95 7.71 1.81 23.05
N SER A 96 7.30 0.59 22.74
CA SER A 96 5.99 0.07 23.10
C SER A 96 6.16 -1.24 23.88
N LEU A 97 5.06 -1.76 24.43
CA LEU A 97 5.04 -3.09 25.06
C LEU A 97 4.99 -4.24 24.02
N SER A 98 5.15 -3.91 22.73
CA SER A 98 5.08 -4.83 21.59
C SER A 98 6.44 -4.88 20.88
N ASP A 99 6.75 -6.02 20.26
CA ASP A 99 7.90 -6.20 19.37
C ASP A 99 7.65 -5.62 17.95
N HIS A 100 6.46 -5.05 17.73
CA HIS A 100 6.09 -4.30 16.53
C HIS A 100 5.96 -2.80 16.82
N TYR A 101 6.51 -1.97 15.93
CA TYR A 101 6.29 -0.53 15.93
C TYR A 101 4.92 -0.17 15.31
N PRO A 102 4.19 0.78 15.89
CA PRO A 102 2.98 1.32 15.27
C PRO A 102 3.28 1.93 13.90
N ILE A 103 2.31 1.82 12.99
CA ILE A 103 2.36 2.46 11.67
C ILE A 103 1.18 3.42 11.58
N CYS A 104 1.47 4.67 11.26
CA CYS A 104 0.49 5.71 11.03
C CYS A 104 0.37 5.96 9.52
N LEU A 105 -0.84 5.89 8.98
CA LEU A 105 -1.14 6.30 7.62
C LEU A 105 -2.00 7.56 7.67
N SER A 106 -1.50 8.63 7.07
CA SER A 106 -2.23 9.87 6.87
C SER A 106 -2.89 9.85 5.49
N ILE A 107 -4.18 10.18 5.45
CA ILE A 107 -4.95 10.32 4.22
C ILE A 107 -5.47 11.75 4.07
N LEU A 108 -5.53 12.23 2.84
CA LEU A 108 -6.19 13.48 2.50
C LEU A 108 -7.70 13.29 2.67
N THR A 109 -8.31 14.03 3.58
CA THR A 109 -9.77 14.12 3.67
C THR A 109 -10.24 15.16 2.68
N GLU A 110 -11.03 14.77 1.70
CA GLU A 110 -11.71 15.73 0.84
C GLU A 110 -12.65 16.59 1.69
N SER A 111 -12.37 17.88 1.77
CA SER A 111 -13.36 18.87 2.21
C SER A 111 -14.44 19.01 1.13
N ALA A 112 -15.26 17.99 0.91
CA ALA A 112 -16.52 17.94 0.13
C ALA A 112 -16.60 18.68 -1.24
N ASN A 113 -15.50 19.14 -1.83
CA ASN A 113 -15.53 19.97 -3.04
C ASN A 113 -14.61 19.38 -4.11
N HIS A 114 -15.22 18.51 -4.91
CA HIS A 114 -14.97 18.35 -6.34
C HIS A 114 -13.54 17.91 -6.75
N TYR A 115 -13.12 16.72 -6.30
CA TYR A 115 -12.09 16.00 -7.04
C TYR A 115 -12.74 15.35 -8.27
N MET A 116 -12.47 15.90 -9.46
CA MET A 116 -12.70 15.20 -10.71
C MET A 116 -11.62 14.14 -10.82
N PRO A 117 -11.93 12.83 -10.76
CA PRO A 117 -10.93 11.82 -11.01
C PRO A 117 -10.40 12.07 -12.42
N ASN A 118 -9.10 12.34 -12.55
CA ASN A 118 -8.43 12.13 -13.82
C ASN A 118 -8.77 10.71 -14.22
N ALA A 119 -9.53 10.55 -15.30
CA ALA A 119 -9.90 9.26 -15.83
C ALA A 119 -8.59 8.54 -16.16
N HIS A 120 -8.06 7.78 -15.21
CA HIS A 120 -6.82 7.05 -15.40
C HIS A 120 -7.08 6.14 -16.58
N LYS A 121 -6.38 6.47 -17.67
CA LYS A 121 -6.29 5.69 -18.88
C LYS A 121 -6.14 4.23 -18.44
N LYS A 122 -7.15 3.41 -18.75
CA LYS A 122 -7.09 1.93 -18.72
C LYS A 122 -6.05 1.38 -19.72
N THR A 123 -5.00 2.12 -20.00
CA THR A 123 -4.05 1.81 -21.05
C THR A 123 -2.94 0.96 -20.44
N ALA A 124 -3.01 -0.34 -20.72
CA ALA A 124 -1.92 -1.30 -20.70
C ALA A 124 -1.47 -1.92 -19.36
N ILE A 125 -2.38 -2.29 -18.46
CA ILE A 125 -2.13 -3.45 -17.56
C ILE A 125 -2.76 -4.73 -18.15
N SER A 126 -3.59 -4.62 -19.19
CA SER A 126 -4.17 -5.77 -19.89
C SER A 126 -3.13 -6.67 -20.59
N SER A 127 -1.92 -6.18 -20.86
CA SER A 127 -0.83 -6.99 -21.43
C SER A 127 -0.13 -7.89 -20.39
N LEU A 128 -0.35 -7.66 -19.09
CA LEU A 128 0.04 -8.60 -18.02
C LEU A 128 -1.11 -9.56 -17.64
N LYS A 129 -2.35 -9.25 -18.03
CA LYS A 129 -3.58 -9.92 -17.60
C LYS A 129 -4.00 -11.14 -18.45
N SER A 130 -3.14 -11.68 -19.31
CA SER A 130 -3.39 -12.96 -19.99
C SER A 130 -2.76 -14.11 -19.22
N ASN A 131 -3.32 -14.48 -18.06
CA ASN A 131 -3.37 -15.86 -17.56
C ASN A 131 -4.13 -15.92 -16.23
N GLY A 132 -5.46 -15.91 -16.33
CA GLY A 132 -6.28 -16.71 -15.43
C GLY A 132 -6.92 -16.01 -14.22
N LEU A 133 -8.25 -16.11 -14.23
CA LEU A 133 -9.14 -16.38 -13.10
C LEU A 133 -9.83 -15.19 -12.39
N THR A 134 -11.09 -15.10 -12.80
CA THR A 134 -12.33 -14.54 -12.25
C THR A 134 -12.54 -14.52 -10.72
N MET A 135 -13.06 -13.35 -10.30
CA MET A 135 -14.18 -13.10 -9.35
C MET A 135 -14.04 -13.40 -7.84
N LEU A 136 -14.18 -12.35 -7.01
CA LEU A 136 -15.42 -12.04 -6.24
C LEU A 136 -15.26 -10.76 -5.38
N ARG A 137 -16.24 -9.85 -5.48
CA ARG A 137 -16.38 -8.64 -4.64
C ARG A 137 -17.27 -8.94 -3.43
N LYS A 138 -16.95 -8.39 -2.24
CA LYS A 138 -17.93 -7.95 -1.21
C LYS A 138 -17.41 -6.73 -0.43
N ASN A 139 -18.36 -5.85 -0.08
CA ASN A 139 -18.27 -4.58 0.66
C ASN A 139 -17.96 -4.76 2.15
N THR A 140 -17.33 -3.76 2.79
CA THR A 140 -17.69 -3.18 4.11
C THR A 140 -16.90 -1.91 4.45
N LYS A 141 -17.49 -1.04 5.28
CA LYS A 141 -17.06 0.30 5.69
C LYS A 141 -16.02 0.29 6.84
N ASP A 142 -15.45 1.48 7.04
CA ASP A 142 -14.72 2.04 8.21
C ASP A 142 -13.19 1.95 8.23
N ALA A 143 -12.59 2.97 8.87
CA ALA A 143 -11.15 3.16 9.09
C ALA A 143 -10.71 2.43 10.37
N TYR A 144 -9.53 1.80 10.35
CA TYR A 144 -9.09 0.91 11.42
C TYR A 144 -7.69 1.25 11.95
N LEU A 145 -7.56 1.26 13.27
CA LEU A 145 -6.29 1.09 13.97
C LEU A 145 -5.90 -0.40 13.86
N LEU A 146 -4.92 -0.71 13.01
CA LEU A 146 -4.61 -2.09 12.61
C LEU A 146 -3.41 -2.64 13.39
N THR A 147 -3.41 -3.93 13.74
CA THR A 147 -2.21 -4.66 14.17
C THR A 147 -2.17 -6.06 13.56
N ARG A 148 -0.97 -6.42 13.05
CA ARG A 148 -0.42 -7.73 12.64
C ARG A 148 -0.44 -8.12 11.13
N THR A 149 0.75 -7.96 10.53
CA THR A 149 1.42 -8.76 9.47
C THR A 149 1.01 -8.64 8.00
N CYS A 150 -0.14 -8.08 7.64
CA CYS A 150 -0.36 -7.51 6.30
C CYS A 150 -1.62 -6.66 6.33
N ARG A 151 -1.49 -5.37 6.01
CA ARG A 151 -2.58 -4.40 6.15
C ARG A 151 -3.04 -3.98 4.76
N ILE A 152 -4.22 -4.42 4.37
CA ILE A 152 -4.87 -3.98 3.13
C ILE A 152 -5.79 -2.82 3.50
N LEU A 153 -5.50 -1.63 3.00
CA LEU A 153 -6.44 -0.53 3.06
C LEU A 153 -7.23 -0.48 1.76
N ARG A 154 -8.54 -0.70 1.85
CA ARG A 154 -9.48 -0.39 0.77
C ARG A 154 -10.29 0.84 1.16
N ILE A 155 -9.93 2.00 0.63
CA ILE A 155 -10.73 3.22 0.82
C ILE A 155 -11.95 3.12 -0.09
N LEU A 156 -13.12 2.85 0.48
CA LEU A 156 -14.39 2.92 -0.24
C LEU A 156 -14.90 4.36 -0.20
N THR A 157 -14.74 5.10 -1.29
CA THR A 157 -15.47 6.36 -1.47
C THR A 157 -16.94 6.00 -1.75
N GLN A 158 -17.84 6.32 -0.82
CA GLN A 158 -19.28 6.21 -1.06
C GLN A 158 -19.68 7.31 -2.05
N THR A 159 -19.83 6.96 -3.33
CA THR A 159 -20.58 7.81 -4.25
C THR A 159 -22.05 7.70 -3.85
N ASN A 160 -22.63 8.75 -3.29
CA ASN A 160 -24.07 8.84 -3.04
C ASN A 160 -24.79 8.71 -4.40
N CYS A 161 -25.45 7.57 -4.62
CA CYS A 161 -26.44 7.45 -5.69
C CYS A 161 -27.71 8.16 -5.23
N THR A 162 -27.94 9.37 -5.74
CA THR A 162 -29.27 9.98 -5.72
C THR A 162 -30.10 9.38 -6.85
N SER A 163 -31.19 8.73 -6.50
CA SER A 163 -32.36 8.52 -7.36
C SER A 163 -33.59 8.51 -6.47
#